data_AF-A0A7C4JKY2-F1
#
_entry.id   AF-A0A7C4JKY2-F1
#
_cell.length_a   1.000
_cell.length_b   1.000
_cell.length_c   1.000
_cell.angle_alpha   90.00
_cell.angle_beta   90.00
_cell.angle_gamma   90.00
#
_symmetry.space_group_name_H-M   'P 1'
#
loop_
_entity.id
_entity.type
_entity.pdbx_description
1 polymer ?
#
loop_
_entity_poly.entity_id
_entity_poly.type
_entity_poly.pdbx_seq_one_letter_code
_entity_poly.pdbx_strand_id
1 'polypeptide(L)'
;MSSSSKCRYYSNGYCSSPLAMRTFGDRPSREPVDLSKCMGNFRECKYYVETQIVSELEMEFSRDYYPLVNYINCNNSSECPFYSLKTIDKENNICVAYCIVSEKYLTKLSIRKCIEYWRDCPFYKLGLELTA
;
A
#
# COMPACT_ATOMS: atom_id res chain seq x y z
N MET A 1 -30.21 21.58 5.69
CA MET A 1 -28.93 21.80 6.38
C MET A 1 -28.69 20.68 7.38
N SER A 2 -27.69 19.82 7.14
CA SER A 2 -26.88 19.15 8.18
C SER A 2 -25.95 18.16 7.46
N SER A 3 -24.88 18.71 6.91
CA SER A 3 -23.75 17.92 6.41
C SER A 3 -23.13 17.23 7.63
N SER A 4 -23.20 15.90 7.71
CA SER A 4 -22.77 15.15 8.89
C SER A 4 -21.32 15.47 9.25
N SER A 5 -21.11 16.02 10.45
CA SER A 5 -19.86 16.49 11.04
C SER A 5 -18.86 15.37 11.38
N LYS A 6 -18.82 14.29 10.59
CA LYS A 6 -17.93 13.16 10.82
C LYS A 6 -16.64 13.33 10.02
N CYS A 7 -15.50 13.22 10.70
CA CYS A 7 -14.19 13.14 10.08
C CYS A 7 -14.13 11.94 9.14
N ARG A 8 -13.79 12.20 7.86
CA ARG A 8 -13.65 11.13 6.86
C ARG A 8 -12.54 10.11 7.17
N TYR A 9 -11.55 10.52 7.96
CA TYR A 9 -10.42 9.68 8.34
C TYR A 9 -10.70 8.84 9.58
N TYR A 10 -11.87 9.01 10.20
CA TYR A 10 -12.24 8.28 11.41
C TYR A 10 -13.18 7.11 11.08
N SER A 11 -12.76 5.90 11.46
CA SER A 11 -13.57 4.69 11.32
C SER A 11 -13.35 3.74 12.50
N ASN A 12 -14.45 3.30 13.12
CA ASN A 12 -14.47 2.26 14.17
C ASN A 12 -13.44 2.43 15.30
N GLY A 13 -13.25 3.66 15.81
CA GLY A 13 -12.28 3.93 16.87
C GLY A 13 -10.84 4.17 16.39
N TYR A 14 -10.60 4.17 15.08
CA TYR A 14 -9.29 4.38 14.46
C TYR A 14 -9.25 5.65 13.62
N CYS A 15 -8.10 6.32 13.61
CA CYS A 15 -7.80 7.44 12.73
C CYS A 15 -6.81 7.01 11.64
N SER A 16 -7.25 7.03 10.39
CA SER A 16 -6.43 6.71 9.21
C SER A 16 -6.03 7.98 8.44
N SER A 17 -5.84 9.10 9.15
CA SER A 17 -5.40 10.33 8.50
C SER A 17 -3.99 10.16 7.93
N PRO A 18 -3.69 10.69 6.73
CA PRO A 18 -2.34 10.69 6.17
C PRO A 18 -1.29 11.26 7.14
N LEU A 19 -1.62 12.29 7.92
CA LEU A 19 -0.67 12.89 8.85
C LEU A 19 -0.43 11.98 10.05
N ALA A 20 -1.48 11.33 10.58
CA ALA A 20 -1.33 10.32 11.63
C ALA A 20 -0.46 9.14 11.15
N MET A 21 -0.67 8.67 9.91
CA MET A 21 0.15 7.63 9.31
C MET A 21 1.61 8.06 9.11
N ARG A 22 1.88 9.32 8.74
CA ARG A 22 3.25 9.85 8.66
C ARG A 22 3.91 9.95 10.04
N THR A 23 3.16 10.31 11.08
CA THR A 23 3.69 10.46 12.44
C THR A 23 4.00 9.11 13.11
N PHE A 24 3.11 8.12 12.95
CA PHE A 24 3.20 6.86 13.69
C PHE A 24 3.64 5.66 12.82
N GLY A 25 3.67 5.81 11.50
CA GLY A 25 3.96 4.73 10.56
C GLY A 25 2.95 3.59 10.71
N ASP A 26 3.48 2.37 10.79
CA ASP A 26 2.70 1.14 10.94
C ASP A 26 2.36 0.80 12.40
N ARG A 27 2.71 1.67 13.36
CA ARG A 27 2.49 1.41 14.79
C ARG A 27 1.23 2.12 15.28
N PRO A 28 0.40 1.47 16.12
CA PRO A 28 -0.74 2.13 16.74
C PRO A 28 -0.23 3.27 17.64
N SER A 29 -0.88 4.43 17.53
CA SER A 29 -0.59 5.57 18.40
C SER A 29 -0.97 5.25 19.84
N ARG A 30 -0.20 5.78 20.80
CA ARG A 30 -0.60 5.83 22.22
C ARG A 30 -1.57 6.96 22.51
N GLU A 31 -1.80 7.85 21.55
CA GLU A 31 -2.75 8.94 21.67
C GLU A 31 -4.18 8.42 21.44
N PRO A 32 -5.11 8.63 22.38
CA PRO A 32 -6.49 8.19 22.22
C PRO A 32 -7.19 8.98 21.11
N VAL A 33 -8.09 8.32 20.40
CA VAL A 33 -8.92 8.98 19.38
C VAL A 33 -9.99 9.84 20.05
N ASP A 34 -9.91 11.15 19.83
CA ASP A 34 -10.86 12.13 20.36
C ASP A 34 -12.17 12.11 19.55
N LEU A 35 -13.16 11.37 20.04
CA LEU A 35 -14.47 11.24 19.42
C LEU A 35 -15.22 12.58 19.28
N SER A 36 -15.00 13.53 20.20
CA SER A 36 -15.65 14.83 20.15
C SER A 36 -15.20 15.65 18.95
N LYS A 37 -13.90 15.54 18.59
CA LYS A 37 -13.35 16.11 17.37
C LYS A 37 -13.73 15.29 16.16
N CYS A 38 -13.60 13.96 16.21
CA CYS A 38 -13.88 13.10 15.07
C CYS A 38 -15.35 13.11 14.62
N MET A 39 -16.31 13.33 15.51
CA MET A 39 -17.75 13.40 15.19
C MET A 39 -18.31 14.84 15.24
N GLY A 40 -17.45 15.83 15.45
CA GLY A 40 -17.81 17.25 15.52
C GLY A 40 -16.82 18.11 14.74
N ASN A 41 -15.96 18.82 15.47
CA ASN A 41 -15.03 19.81 14.90
C ASN A 41 -13.73 19.19 14.39
N PHE A 42 -13.85 18.23 13.48
CA PHE A 42 -12.69 17.46 12.99
C PHE A 42 -11.63 18.33 12.31
N ARG A 43 -12.01 19.50 11.78
CA ARG A 43 -11.11 20.46 11.14
C ARG A 43 -10.04 21.02 12.07
N GLU A 44 -10.30 21.05 13.37
CA GLU A 44 -9.36 21.50 14.41
C GLU A 44 -8.44 20.37 14.91
N CYS A 45 -8.62 19.14 14.42
CA CYS A 45 -7.75 18.04 14.77
C CYS A 45 -6.38 18.26 14.15
N LYS A 46 -5.30 18.16 14.95
CA LYS A 46 -3.92 18.28 14.47
C LYS A 46 -3.55 17.27 13.38
N TYR A 47 -4.31 16.18 13.27
CA TYR A 47 -4.13 15.18 12.22
C TYR A 47 -5.04 15.41 11.02
N TYR A 48 -5.98 16.35 11.05
CA TYR A 48 -6.87 16.56 9.91
C TYR A 48 -6.15 17.32 8.81
N VAL A 49 -6.36 16.87 7.57
CA VAL A 49 -5.83 17.52 6.36
C VAL A 49 -6.99 17.75 5.41
N GLU A 50 -7.24 19.03 5.09
CA GLU A 50 -8.20 19.44 4.07
C GLU A 50 -7.62 19.07 2.70
N THR A 51 -8.28 18.19 1.95
CA THR A 51 -7.86 17.84 0.58
C THR A 51 -8.17 19.01 -0.34
N GLN A 52 -7.29 19.99 -0.37
CA GLN A 52 -6.99 20.76 -1.57
C GLN A 52 -5.54 20.55 -2.04
N ILE A 53 -4.74 19.81 -1.27
CA ILE A 53 -3.35 19.42 -1.59
C ILE A 53 -3.28 17.91 -1.90
N VAL A 54 -4.31 17.39 -2.58
CA VAL A 54 -4.22 16.11 -3.29
C VAL A 54 -4.72 16.36 -4.71
N SER A 55 -4.17 17.42 -5.33
CA SER A 55 -3.91 17.38 -6.76
C SER A 55 -2.60 16.60 -6.89
N GLU A 56 -2.57 15.55 -7.72
CA GLU A 56 -1.41 14.68 -8.00
C GLU A 56 -1.13 13.51 -7.03
N LEU A 57 -2.16 12.84 -6.52
CA LEU A 57 -2.12 11.37 -6.51
C LEU A 57 -3.48 10.91 -7.04
N GLU A 58 -3.66 11.07 -8.34
CA GLU A 58 -4.45 10.12 -9.12
C GLU A 58 -3.78 8.74 -8.98
N MET A 59 -3.87 8.15 -7.78
CA MET A 59 -3.83 6.71 -7.67
C MET A 59 -5.11 6.27 -8.36
N GLU A 60 -5.01 6.02 -9.67
CA GLU A 60 -5.80 4.97 -10.26
C GLU A 60 -5.63 3.75 -9.36
N PHE A 61 -6.62 3.52 -8.49
CA PHE A 61 -6.76 2.26 -7.78
C PHE A 61 -6.99 1.21 -8.88
N SER A 62 -5.90 0.72 -9.46
CA SER A 62 -5.93 -0.53 -10.20
C SER A 62 -6.56 -1.54 -9.26
N ARG A 63 -7.63 -2.20 -9.71
CA ARG A 63 -8.32 -3.22 -8.92
C ARG A 63 -7.41 -4.42 -8.59
N ASP A 64 -6.23 -4.46 -9.19
CA ASP A 64 -5.38 -5.64 -9.21
C ASP A 64 -4.30 -5.62 -8.11
N TYR A 65 -3.96 -4.46 -7.53
CA TYR A 65 -2.98 -4.36 -6.45
C TYR A 65 -3.26 -3.24 -5.43
N TYR A 66 -2.73 -3.40 -4.21
CA TYR A 66 -2.88 -2.43 -3.13
C TYR A 66 -1.56 -1.67 -2.90
N PRO A 67 -1.50 -0.36 -3.22
CA PRO A 67 -0.25 0.40 -3.24
C PRO A 67 0.63 0.26 -1.99
N LEU A 68 0.04 0.30 -0.79
CA LEU A 68 0.81 0.25 0.47
C LEU A 68 1.67 -1.00 0.62
N VAL A 69 1.21 -2.15 0.10
CA VAL A 69 1.92 -3.43 0.25
C VAL A 69 2.61 -3.88 -1.02
N ASN A 70 2.23 -3.35 -2.20
CA ASN A 70 2.77 -3.78 -3.49
C ASN A 70 3.79 -2.82 -4.10
N TYR A 71 3.78 -1.53 -3.74
CA TYR A 71 4.74 -0.56 -4.30
C TYR A 71 6.15 -0.82 -3.78
N ILE A 72 7.08 -0.99 -4.71
CA ILE A 72 8.50 -1.20 -4.46
C ILE A 72 9.34 -0.29 -5.36
N ASN A 73 10.61 -0.11 -4.99
CA ASN A 73 11.59 0.48 -5.89
C ASN A 73 11.89 -0.50 -7.03
N CYS A 74 11.95 -0.04 -8.29
CA CYS A 74 12.18 -0.92 -9.45
C CYS A 74 13.52 -1.68 -9.44
N ASN A 75 14.48 -1.29 -8.58
CA ASN A 75 15.73 -2.00 -8.39
C ASN A 75 15.56 -3.35 -7.66
N ASN A 76 14.38 -3.61 -7.07
CA ASN A 76 14.05 -4.90 -6.47
C ASN A 76 13.73 -5.92 -7.57
N SER A 77 14.77 -6.38 -8.28
CA SER A 77 14.66 -7.42 -9.28
C SER A 77 15.04 -8.78 -8.70
N SER A 78 14.39 -9.85 -9.17
CA SER A 78 14.71 -11.24 -8.84
C SER A 78 15.24 -11.95 -10.08
N GLU A 79 16.17 -12.89 -9.90
CA GLU A 79 16.64 -13.79 -10.96
C GLU A 79 15.62 -14.88 -11.33
N CYS A 80 14.51 -14.97 -10.59
CA CYS A 80 13.45 -15.93 -10.88
C CYS A 80 12.86 -15.68 -12.27
N PRO A 81 12.78 -16.68 -13.16
CA PRO A 81 12.26 -16.50 -14.52
C PRO A 81 10.76 -16.19 -14.56
N PHE A 82 10.03 -16.45 -13.47
CA PHE A 82 8.59 -16.17 -13.36
C PHE A 82 8.28 -14.84 -12.66
N TYR A 83 9.31 -14.04 -12.37
CA TYR A 83 9.18 -12.73 -11.75
C TYR A 83 9.10 -11.65 -12.83
N SER A 84 8.09 -10.80 -12.75
CA SER A 84 7.89 -9.67 -13.67
C SER A 84 7.74 -8.37 -12.89
N LEU A 85 8.35 -7.29 -13.40
CA LEU A 85 8.24 -5.93 -12.87
C LEU A 85 7.44 -5.07 -13.83
N LYS A 86 6.46 -4.35 -13.29
CA LYS A 86 5.70 -3.33 -14.02
C LYS A 86 5.98 -1.97 -13.39
N THR A 87 6.50 -1.04 -14.19
CA THR A 87 6.66 0.36 -13.78
C THR A 87 5.30 1.03 -13.64
N ILE A 88 5.06 1.64 -12.49
CA ILE A 88 3.85 2.42 -12.20
C ILE A 88 4.18 3.92 -12.32
N ASP A 89 5.31 4.33 -11.76
CA ASP A 89 5.80 5.70 -11.83
C ASP A 89 7.29 5.67 -12.13
N LYS A 90 7.64 6.17 -13.32
CA LYS A 90 9.02 6.18 -13.80
C LYS A 90 9.86 7.25 -13.11
N GLU A 91 9.27 8.38 -12.74
CA GLU A 91 9.99 9.51 -12.15
C GLU A 91 10.39 9.21 -10.70
N ASN A 92 9.49 8.57 -9.95
CA ASN A 92 9.73 8.17 -8.57
C ASN A 92 10.30 6.74 -8.43
N ASN A 93 10.63 6.10 -9.55
CA ASN A 93 11.17 4.74 -9.62
C ASN A 93 10.30 3.69 -8.88
N ILE A 94 8.97 3.80 -9.03
CA ILE A 94 7.98 2.94 -8.38
C ILE A 94 7.53 1.86 -9.36
N CYS A 95 7.66 0.62 -8.91
CA CYS A 95 7.20 -0.57 -9.61
C CYS A 95 6.27 -1.41 -8.73
N VAL A 96 5.55 -2.32 -9.38
CA VAL A 96 4.91 -3.47 -8.73
C VAL A 96 5.49 -4.74 -9.33
N ALA A 97 5.67 -5.75 -8.49
CA ALA A 97 6.12 -7.07 -8.93
C ALA A 97 4.94 -8.02 -9.10
N TYR A 98 5.04 -8.93 -10.05
CA TYR A 98 4.04 -9.93 -10.37
C TYR A 98 4.72 -11.30 -10.52
N CYS A 99 4.11 -12.34 -9.95
CA CYS A 99 4.51 -13.72 -10.19
C CYS A 99 3.55 -14.35 -11.18
N ILE A 100 4.11 -14.79 -12.31
CA ILE A 100 3.35 -15.35 -13.44
C ILE A 100 2.68 -16.66 -13.04
N VAL A 101 3.39 -17.54 -12.32
CA VAL A 101 2.87 -18.86 -11.94
C VAL A 101 1.71 -18.76 -10.94
N SER A 102 1.78 -17.84 -9.97
CA SER A 102 0.71 -17.66 -8.99
C SER A 102 -0.38 -16.68 -9.44
N GLU A 103 -0.20 -16.07 -10.62
CA GLU A 103 -1.05 -15.03 -11.20
C GLU A 103 -1.36 -13.85 -10.27
N LYS A 104 -0.37 -13.41 -9.48
CA LYS A 104 -0.58 -12.42 -8.40
C LYS A 104 0.51 -11.37 -8.32
N TYR A 105 0.09 -10.16 -7.94
CA TYR A 105 1.00 -9.12 -7.51
C TYR A 105 1.62 -9.47 -6.16
N LEU A 106 2.94 -9.36 -6.09
CA LEU A 106 3.70 -9.72 -4.91
C LEU A 106 3.72 -8.56 -3.92
N THR A 107 3.60 -8.89 -2.64
CA THR A 107 3.83 -7.92 -1.56
C THR A 107 5.32 -7.67 -1.37
N LYS A 108 5.70 -6.55 -0.74
CA LYS A 108 7.08 -6.24 -0.32
C LYS A 108 7.79 -7.43 0.34
N LEU A 109 7.09 -8.13 1.26
CA LEU A 109 7.62 -9.30 1.95
C LEU A 109 7.84 -10.48 1.00
N SER A 110 6.88 -10.76 0.13
CA SER A 110 6.98 -11.83 -0.86
C SER A 110 8.11 -11.57 -1.86
N ILE A 111 8.31 -10.31 -2.26
CA ILE A 111 9.39 -9.90 -3.18
C ILE A 111 10.74 -10.17 -2.55
N ARG A 112 10.96 -9.78 -1.28
CA ARG A 112 12.23 -10.07 -0.58
C ARG A 112 12.52 -11.57 -0.56
N LYS A 113 11.53 -12.38 -0.22
CA LYS A 113 11.67 -13.85 -0.24
C LYS A 113 11.94 -14.39 -1.65
N CYS A 114 11.31 -13.81 -2.68
CA CYS A 114 11.54 -14.20 -4.06
C CYS A 114 12.97 -13.87 -4.51
N ILE A 115 13.52 -12.71 -4.12
CA ILE A 115 14.90 -12.34 -4.45
C ILE A 115 15.88 -13.31 -3.78
N GLU A 116 15.69 -13.58 -2.48
CA GLU A 116 16.63 -14.39 -1.69
C GLU A 116 16.51 -15.90 -1.95
N TYR A 117 15.29 -16.41 -2.17
CA TYR A 117 14.99 -17.85 -2.09
C TYR A 117 14.13 -18.37 -3.26
N TRP A 118 14.23 -17.77 -4.45
CA TRP A 118 13.38 -18.19 -5.59
C TRP A 118 13.55 -19.66 -5.98
N ARG A 119 14.75 -20.25 -5.84
CA ARG A 119 15.01 -21.66 -6.19
C ARG A 119 14.25 -22.63 -5.29
N ASP A 120 13.99 -22.23 -4.04
CA ASP A 120 13.23 -23.02 -3.07
C ASP A 120 11.73 -22.69 -3.09
N CYS A 121 11.33 -21.69 -3.87
CA CYS A 121 9.95 -21.26 -3.98
C CYS A 121 9.07 -22.39 -4.57
N PRO A 122 7.97 -22.79 -3.90
CA PRO A 122 7.05 -23.79 -4.42
C PRO A 122 6.49 -23.42 -5.80
N PHE A 123 6.25 -22.13 -6.04
CA PHE A 123 5.77 -21.63 -7.33
C PHE A 123 6.81 -21.71 -8.43
N TYR A 124 8.11 -21.65 -8.09
CA TYR A 124 9.16 -21.87 -9.09
C TYR A 124 9.16 -23.33 -9.56
N LYS A 125 9.09 -24.28 -8.63
CA LYS A 125 9.02 -25.71 -8.94
C LYS A 125 7.78 -26.04 -9.79
N LEU A 126 6.63 -25.52 -9.39
CA LEU A 126 5.38 -25.67 -10.15
C LEU A 126 5.49 -25.03 -11.55
N GLY A 127 6.12 -23.86 -11.66
CA GLY A 127 6.32 -23.19 -12.94
C GLY A 127 7.16 -24.01 -13.91
N LEU A 128 8.22 -24.66 -13.42
CA LEU A 128 9.02 -25.57 -14.24
C LEU A 128 8.19 -26.71 -14.81
N GLU A 129 7.33 -27.35 -14.01
CA GLU A 129 6.44 -28.44 -14.44
C GLU A 129 5.42 -27.99 -15.50
N LEU A 130 4.91 -26.76 -15.39
CA LEU A 130 3.93 -26.21 -16.34
C LEU A 130 4.56 -25.78 -17.68
N THR A 131 5.87 -25.54 -17.71
CA THR A 131 6.62 -25.10 -18.90
C THR A 131 7.48 -26.20 -19.54
N ALA A 132 7.52 -27.39 -18.93
CA ALA A 132 8.20 -28.58 -19.43
C ALA A 132 7.33 -29.33 -20.44
#